data_AF-A0A956HG66-F1
#
_entry.id   AF-A0A956HG66-F1
#
_cell.length_a   1.000
_cell.length_b   1.000
_cell.length_c   1.000
_cell.angle_alpha   90.00
_cell.angle_beta   90.00
_cell.angle_gamma   90.00
#
_symmetry.space_group_name_H-M   'P 1'
#
loop_
_entity.id
_entity.type
_entity.pdbx_description
1 polymer ?
#
loop_
_entity_poly.entity_id
_entity_poly.type
_entity_poly.pdbx_seq_one_letter_code
_entity_poly.pdbx_strand_id
1 'polypeptide(L)' 'MAEALTNATLRRLKPRARTYEVTCGKLSGFAVRVLPSGKKVFVVRVRRGSRDARVRLGQWETDLSLQEAT' A
#
# COMPACT_ATOMS: atom_id res chain seq x y z
N MET A 1 7.38 -14.57 7.92
CA MET A 1 7.20 -14.47 6.46
C MET A 1 6.11 -13.44 6.21
N ALA A 2 6.38 -12.37 5.46
CA ALA A 2 5.34 -11.43 5.08
C ALA A 2 4.54 -12.04 3.91
N GLU A 3 3.23 -11.94 3.94
CA GLU A 3 2.36 -12.54 2.92
C GLU A 3 2.12 -11.56 1.77
N ALA A 4 1.81 -12.09 0.59
CA ALA A 4 1.47 -11.27 -0.56
C ALA A 4 0.18 -10.47 -0.28
N LEU A 5 0.16 -9.19 -0.64
CA LEU A 5 -1.07 -8.41 -0.61
C LEU A 5 -2.02 -8.97 -1.68
N THR A 6 -3.25 -9.29 -1.28
CA THR A 6 -4.33 -9.74 -2.17
C THR A 6 -5.53 -8.80 -2.05
N ASN A 7 -6.44 -8.83 -3.03
CA ASN A 7 -7.70 -8.07 -2.95
C ASN A 7 -8.50 -8.42 -1.68
N ALA A 8 -8.47 -9.69 -1.25
CA ALA A 8 -9.10 -10.11 -0.01
C ALA A 8 -8.43 -9.46 1.22
N THR A 9 -7.09 -9.42 1.25
CA THR A 9 -6.34 -8.72 2.31
C THR A 9 -6.70 -7.23 2.32
N LEU A 10 -6.71 -6.57 1.16
CA LEU A 10 -7.09 -5.16 1.04
C LEU A 10 -8.50 -4.91 1.56
N ARG A 11 -9.49 -5.74 1.21
CA ARG A 11 -10.87 -5.63 1.72
C ARG A 11 -10.94 -5.75 3.25
N ARG A 12 -10.13 -6.63 3.85
CA ARG A 12 -10.06 -6.82 5.31
C ARG A 12 -9.41 -5.66 6.05
N LEU A 13 -8.60 -4.84 5.39
CA LEU A 13 -7.99 -3.66 6.01
C LEU A 13 -9.06 -2.63 6.36
N LYS A 14 -9.28 -2.42 7.65
CA LYS A 14 -10.20 -1.40 8.17
C LYS A 14 -9.46 -0.10 8.49
N PRO A 15 -10.07 1.07 8.27
CA PRO A 15 -9.52 2.33 8.75
C PRO A 15 -9.31 2.29 10.27
N ARG A 16 -8.29 3.01 10.73
CA ARG A 16 -7.98 3.22 12.14
C ARG A 16 -7.94 4.72 12.41
N ALA A 17 -7.94 5.11 13.69
CA ALA A 17 -7.81 6.52 14.08
C ALA A 17 -6.55 7.21 13.53
N ARG A 18 -5.49 6.43 13.23
CA ARG A 18 -4.27 6.91 12.59
C ARG A 18 -3.97 6.13 11.32
N THR A 19 -3.34 6.80 10.37
CA THR A 19 -2.83 6.19 9.15
C THR A 19 -1.84 5.07 9.47
N TYR A 20 -1.95 3.95 8.78
CA TYR A 20 -0.99 2.86 8.88
C TYR A 20 -0.65 2.29 7.50
N GLU A 21 0.49 1.61 7.42
CA GLU A 21 0.99 0.99 6.19
C GLU A 21 1.07 -0.53 6.37
N VAL A 22 0.67 -1.26 5.33
CA VAL A 22 0.79 -2.72 5.25
C VAL A 22 1.69 -3.05 4.07
N THR A 23 2.85 -3.61 4.35
CA THR A 23 3.85 -3.98 3.32
C THR A 23 3.47 -5.30 2.66
N CYS A 24 3.65 -5.38 1.34
CA CYS A 24 3.53 -6.64 0.61
C CYS A 24 4.76 -7.50 0.88
N GLY A 25 4.55 -8.76 1.25
CA GLY A 25 5.66 -9.70 1.39
C GLY A 25 6.24 -10.22 0.08
N LYS A 26 5.53 -10.04 -1.04
CA LYS A 26 5.96 -10.51 -2.37
C LYS A 26 6.77 -9.46 -3.15
N LEU A 27 6.55 -8.17 -2.87
CA LEU A 27 7.17 -7.05 -3.57
C LEU A 27 7.87 -6.13 -2.57
N SER A 28 9.20 -6.17 -2.59
CA SER A 28 10.05 -5.33 -1.75
C SER A 28 9.76 -3.85 -2.00
N GLY A 29 9.45 -3.12 -0.94
CA GLY A 29 9.13 -1.70 -1.01
C GLY A 29 7.66 -1.39 -1.31
N PHE A 30 6.85 -2.34 -1.80
CA PHE A 30 5.44 -2.08 -2.04
C PHE A 30 4.61 -2.17 -0.75
N ALA A 31 3.74 -1.20 -0.53
CA ALA A 31 2.84 -1.17 0.61
C ALA A 31 1.51 -0.48 0.29
N VAL A 32 0.51 -0.75 1.12
CA VAL A 32 -0.77 -0.07 1.10
C VAL A 32 -0.87 0.80 2.33
N ARG A 33 -1.09 2.08 2.12
CA ARG A 33 -1.39 3.05 3.16
C ARG A 33 -2.90 3.15 3.35
N VAL A 34 -3.37 2.85 4.54
CA VAL A 34 -4.79 2.96 4.92
C VAL A 34 -4.98 4.24 5.71
N LEU A 35 -5.80 5.15 5.17
CA LEU A 35 -6.12 6.43 5.80
C LEU A 35 -7.28 6.27 6.80
N PRO A 36 -7.39 7.14 7.81
CA PRO A 36 -8.53 7.16 8.73
C PRO A 36 -9.89 7.33 8.04
N SER A 37 -9.89 7.96 6.86
CA SER A 37 -11.08 8.13 6.03
C SER A 37 -11.56 6.83 5.33
N GLY A 38 -10.87 5.70 5.51
CA GLY A 38 -11.17 4.45 4.82
C GLY A 38 -10.51 4.32 3.44
N LYS A 39 -9.95 5.41 2.91
CA LYS A 39 -9.21 5.40 1.65
C LYS A 39 -7.95 4.57 1.78
N LYS A 40 -7.67 3.78 0.74
CA LYS A 40 -6.49 2.91 0.66
C LYS A 40 -5.65 3.35 -0.52
N VAL A 41 -4.38 3.60 -0.29
CA VAL A 41 -3.47 4.19 -1.28
C VAL A 41 -2.26 3.30 -1.43
N PHE A 42 -1.95 2.90 -2.65
CA PHE A 42 -0.73 2.17 -2.96
C PHE A 42 0.47 3.12 -2.89
N VAL A 43 1.51 2.67 -2.19
CA VAL A 43 2.76 3.40 -2.02
C VAL A 43 3.94 2.47 -2.22
N VAL A 44 5.00 2.97 -2.87
CA VAL A 44 6.27 2.26 -2.99
C VAL A 44 7.32 3.03 -2.22
N ARG A 45 8.02 2.33 -1.33
CA ARG A 45 9.24 2.79 -0.68
C ARG A 45 10.38 2.56 -1.64
N VAL A 46 10.90 3.64 -2.21
CA VAL A 46 12.05 3.61 -3.10
C VAL A 46 13.22 4.28 -2.40
N ARG A 47 14.42 3.74 -2.58
CA ARG A 47 15.64 4.37 -2.10
C ARG A 47 16.32 5.04 -3.28
N ARG A 48 16.39 6.36 -3.27
CA ARG A 48 17.06 7.16 -4.30
C ARG A 48 18.36 7.70 -3.72
N GLY A 49 19.45 6.96 -3.95
CA GLY A 49 20.75 7.19 -3.30
C GLY A 49 20.66 6.98 -1.78
N SER A 50 20.98 8.00 -0.99
CA SER A 50 20.93 7.94 0.47
C SER A 50 19.56 8.32 1.07
N ARG A 51 18.55 8.62 0.24
CA ARG A 51 17.23 9.07 0.72
C ARG A 51 16.18 7.99 0.51
N ASP A 52 15.44 7.70 1.58
CA ASP A 52 14.21 6.92 1.51
C ASP A 52 13.07 7.84 1.07
N ALA A 53 12.50 7.55 -0.10
CA ALA A 53 11.34 8.23 -0.65
C ALA A 53 10.15 7.29 -0.67
N ARG A 54 8.95 7.85 -0.49
CA ARG A 54 7.69 7.13 -0.67
C ARG A 54 6.98 7.73 -1.87
N VAL A 55 6.82 6.92 -2.91
CA VAL A 55 6.10 7.29 -4.13
C VAL A 55 4.68 6.79 -3.99
N ARG A 56 3.70 7.69 -4.13
CA ARG A 56 2.28 7.32 -4.22
C ARG A 56 2.00 6.85 -5.64
N LEU A 57 1.41 5.67 -5.78
CA LEU A 57 1.01 5.12 -7.08
C LEU A 57 -0.44 5.49 -7.43
N GLY A 58 -1.37 5.35 -6.48
CA GLY A 58 -2.78 5.61 -6.73
C GLY A 58 -3.67 5.14 -5.57
N GLN A 59 -4.93 5.57 -5.55
CA GLN A 59 -5.94 5.07 -4.62
C GLN A 59 -6.53 3.75 -5.16
N TRP A 60 -6.63 2.74 -4.28
CA TRP A 60 -7.25 1.47 -4.61
C TRP A 60 -8.76 1.64 -4.88
N GLU A 61 -9.26 0.93 -5.90
CA GLU A 61 -10.63 0.97 -6.45
C GLU A 61 -11.04 2.28 -7.15
N THR A 62 -10.37 3.41 -6.86
CA THR A 62 -10.66 4.70 -7.50
C THR A 62 -9.73 4.98 -8.68
N ASP A 63 -8.42 4.85 -8.47
CA ASP A 63 -7.41 5.20 -9.47
C ASP A 63 -6.74 3.95 -10.05
N LEU A 64 -6.54 2.90 -9.23
CA LEU A 64 -5.80 1.70 -9.61
C LEU A 64 -6.39 0.43 -8.98
N SER A 65 -6.38 -0.67 -9.74
CA SER A 65 -6.56 -2.01 -9.19
C SER A 65 -5.27 -2.55 -8.55
N LEU A 66 -5.37 -3.59 -7.73
CA LEU A 66 -4.17 -4.25 -7.16
C LEU A 66 -3.28 -4.85 -8.24
N GLN A 67 -3.87 -5.41 -9.30
CA GLN A 67 -3.12 -6.05 -10.39
C GLN A 67 -2.29 -5.04 -11.18
N GLU A 68 -2.78 -3.82 -11.35
CA GLU A 68 -2.03 -2.75 -12.02
C GLU A 68 -0.92 -2.17 -11.13
N ALA A 69 -0.99 -2.39 -9.81
CA ALA A 69 -0.06 -1.83 -8.84
C ALA A 69 1.13 -2.77 -8.52
N THR A 70 1.01 -4.07 -8.78
CA THR A 70 2.00 -5.11 -8.42
C THR A 70 2.65 -5.74 -9.63
#